data_AF-A0A9F2WG99-F1
#
_entry.id   AF-A0A9F2WG99-F1
#
_cell.length_a   1.000
_cell.length_b   1.000
_cell.length_c   1.000
_cell.angle_alpha   90.00
_cell.angle_beta   90.00
_cell.angle_gamma   90.00
#
_symmetry.space_group_name_H-M   'P 1'
#
loop_
_entity.id
_entity.type
_entity.pdbx_description
1 polymer ?
#
loop_
_entity_poly.entity_id
_entity_poly.type
_entity_poly.pdbx_seq_one_letter_code
_entity_poly.pdbx_strand_id
1 'polypeptide(L)'
;MSSVSLLMQKGSHARQRPVQKTAVLKSGTFEAREPEPSDAKEEESPLLKLVSLQNADGSWPHGSALATLLGLSEAEISDKAPAHVAPDIWATVLAILWLHLNAAEQKDEWELLEGKAVHWLQVNAGVQLAKCVKAGNAVLRSRVSRQVFEL
;
A
#
# COMPACT_ATOMS: atom_id res chain seq x y z
N MET A 1 25.02 -43.09 -14.35
CA MET A 1 26.33 -43.68 -13.99
C MET A 1 27.40 -43.07 -14.89
N SER A 2 28.62 -42.93 -14.38
CA SER A 2 29.88 -42.66 -15.12
C SER A 2 30.04 -41.34 -15.90
N SER A 3 30.67 -40.41 -15.20
CA SER A 3 31.56 -39.34 -15.68
C SER A 3 32.50 -39.72 -16.84
N VAL A 4 32.83 -38.76 -17.71
CA VAL A 4 34.15 -38.63 -18.36
C VAL A 4 34.52 -37.15 -18.47
N SER A 5 35.61 -36.74 -17.82
CA SER A 5 36.30 -35.47 -18.12
C SER A 5 37.37 -35.70 -19.20
N LEU A 6 37.61 -34.72 -20.09
CA LEU A 6 38.81 -34.75 -20.94
C LEU A 6 39.49 -33.37 -21.07
N LEU A 7 40.81 -33.44 -21.05
CA LEU A 7 41.81 -32.36 -20.99
C LEU A 7 42.28 -31.96 -22.41
N MET A 8 42.86 -30.75 -22.53
CA MET A 8 43.98 -30.28 -23.43
C MET A 8 43.68 -28.82 -23.85
N GLN A 9 44.40 -27.73 -23.49
CA GLN A 9 45.83 -27.39 -23.26
C GLN A 9 46.54 -26.76 -24.49
N LYS A 10 47.27 -25.65 -24.22
CA LYS A 10 48.22 -24.86 -25.07
C LYS A 10 47.61 -23.88 -26.10
N GLY A 11 48.20 -22.70 -26.32
CA GLY A 11 49.32 -22.04 -25.60
C GLY A 11 50.00 -20.90 -26.39
N SER A 12 51.01 -20.24 -25.78
CA SER A 12 52.01 -19.33 -26.39
C SER A 12 51.49 -18.00 -27.00
N HIS A 13 52.14 -16.84 -26.90
CA HIS A 13 53.56 -16.50 -26.64
C HIS A 13 53.70 -14.99 -26.22
N ALA A 14 54.84 -14.32 -25.95
CA ALA A 14 56.28 -14.67 -26.04
C ALA A 14 57.20 -13.97 -24.99
N ARG A 15 57.50 -12.66 -25.16
CA ARG A 15 58.64 -11.86 -24.61
C ARG A 15 58.34 -10.34 -24.77
N GLN A 16 58.95 -9.32 -24.13
CA GLN A 16 60.32 -9.09 -23.60
C GLN A 16 60.35 -8.18 -22.32
N ARG A 17 61.55 -7.82 -21.81
CA ARG A 17 61.86 -6.89 -20.67
C ARG A 17 62.61 -5.63 -21.22
N PRO A 18 63.09 -4.60 -20.46
CA PRO A 18 63.03 -4.32 -19.00
C PRO A 18 62.76 -2.85 -18.55
N VAL A 19 62.60 -2.68 -17.22
CA VAL A 19 62.83 -1.50 -16.31
C VAL A 19 63.14 -0.10 -16.89
N GLN A 20 62.37 0.92 -16.48
CA GLN A 20 62.87 2.29 -16.17
C GLN A 20 62.15 2.93 -14.96
N LYS A 21 62.62 4.12 -14.52
CA LYS A 21 62.56 4.66 -13.14
C LYS A 21 61.35 5.58 -12.82
N THR A 22 60.96 5.51 -11.55
CA THR A 22 60.58 6.61 -10.62
C THR A 22 59.75 7.80 -11.11
N ALA A 23 58.57 7.98 -10.50
CA ALA A 23 58.04 9.29 -10.12
C ALA A 23 57.31 9.19 -8.76
N VAL A 24 57.70 10.01 -7.79
CA VAL A 24 57.01 10.15 -6.49
C VAL A 24 56.20 11.44 -6.53
N LEU A 25 54.87 11.35 -6.60
CA LEU A 25 53.98 12.49 -6.38
C LEU A 25 52.70 12.08 -5.63
N LYS A 26 52.74 12.32 -4.31
CA LYS A 26 51.68 12.81 -3.42
C LYS A 26 50.21 12.44 -3.69
N SER A 27 49.68 11.65 -2.77
CA SER A 27 48.41 11.88 -2.05
C SER A 27 47.20 12.40 -2.84
N GLY A 28 46.33 11.46 -3.21
CA GLY A 28 44.89 11.69 -3.25
C GLY A 28 44.21 10.48 -2.62
N THR A 29 43.62 10.65 -1.43
CA THR A 29 42.70 9.64 -0.89
C THR A 29 41.46 9.67 -1.79
N PHE A 30 41.41 8.77 -2.75
CA PHE A 30 40.18 8.54 -3.50
C PHE A 30 39.24 7.75 -2.59
N GLU A 31 38.50 8.47 -1.75
CA GLU A 31 37.28 7.92 -1.15
C GLU A 31 36.34 7.60 -2.31
N ALA A 32 36.39 6.36 -2.77
CA ALA A 32 35.31 5.76 -3.52
C ALA A 32 34.12 5.71 -2.57
N ARG A 33 33.31 6.78 -2.60
CA ARG A 33 32.03 6.82 -1.92
C ARG A 33 31.11 5.85 -2.63
N GLU A 34 31.12 4.60 -2.17
CA GLU A 34 30.11 3.62 -2.57
C GLU A 34 28.73 4.27 -2.38
N PRO A 35 27.82 4.10 -3.35
CA PRO A 35 26.43 4.50 -3.14
C PRO A 35 25.85 3.58 -2.07
N GLU A 36 25.77 4.09 -0.84
CA GLU A 36 25.04 3.47 0.26
C GLU A 36 23.66 3.00 -0.26
N PRO A 37 23.28 1.72 -0.06
CA PRO A 37 22.01 1.21 -0.54
C PRO A 37 20.87 1.91 0.21
N SER A 38 20.20 2.82 -0.51
CA SER A 38 19.00 3.52 -0.06
C SER A 38 17.79 2.57 -0.05
N ASP A 39 17.82 1.51 0.76
CA ASP A 39 16.67 0.66 1.12
C ASP A 39 15.69 1.37 2.08
N ALA A 40 15.54 2.69 1.91
CA ALA A 40 14.43 3.43 2.47
C ALA A 40 13.17 3.05 1.69
N LYS A 41 12.46 2.02 2.17
CA LYS A 41 11.12 1.70 1.68
C LYS A 41 10.26 2.95 1.80
N GLU A 42 9.83 3.49 0.66
CA GLU A 42 8.87 4.59 0.63
C GLU A 42 7.57 4.09 1.25
N GLU A 43 7.27 4.57 2.47
CA GLU A 43 6.01 4.28 3.16
C GLU A 43 4.85 4.91 2.36
N GLU A 44 4.10 4.07 1.63
CA GLU A 44 2.91 4.52 0.91
C GLU A 44 1.95 5.28 1.84
N SER A 45 1.35 6.36 1.34
CA SER A 45 0.45 7.16 2.16
C SER A 45 -0.78 6.34 2.59
N PRO A 46 -1.38 6.62 3.77
CA PRO A 46 -2.59 5.92 4.21
C PRO A 46 -3.75 6.03 3.20
N LEU A 47 -3.83 7.13 2.43
CA LEU A 47 -4.80 7.29 1.35
C LEU A 47 -4.53 6.32 0.19
N LEU A 48 -3.29 6.21 -0.29
CA LEU A 48 -2.92 5.29 -1.37
C LEU A 48 -3.13 3.82 -0.95
N LYS A 49 -2.79 3.49 0.30
CA LYS A 49 -3.06 2.18 0.91
C LYS A 49 -4.57 1.88 0.94
N LEU A 50 -5.43 2.85 1.29
CA LEU A 50 -6.89 2.66 1.26
C LEU A 50 -7.44 2.55 -0.17
N VAL A 51 -7.02 3.43 -1.08
CA VAL A 51 -7.41 3.42 -2.51
C VAL A 51 -7.11 2.07 -3.15
N SER A 52 -5.93 1.51 -2.88
CA SER A 52 -5.50 0.20 -3.41
C SER A 52 -6.31 -1.00 -2.91
N LEU A 53 -7.12 -0.83 -1.86
CA LEU A 53 -8.02 -1.87 -1.34
C LEU A 53 -9.42 -1.83 -1.97
N GLN A 54 -9.76 -0.84 -2.81
CA GLN A 54 -11.11 -0.80 -3.41
C GLN A 54 -11.24 -1.89 -4.49
N ASN A 55 -12.28 -2.70 -4.37
CA ASN A 55 -12.67 -3.68 -5.37
C ASN A 55 -13.12 -3.01 -6.68
N ALA A 56 -13.08 -3.78 -7.78
CA ALA A 56 -13.50 -3.32 -9.10
C ALA A 56 -14.98 -2.87 -9.16
N ASP A 57 -15.83 -3.33 -8.22
CA ASP A 57 -17.24 -2.95 -8.11
C ASP A 57 -17.49 -1.70 -7.24
N GLY A 58 -16.50 -1.22 -6.48
CA GLY A 58 -16.60 -0.04 -5.60
C GLY A 58 -16.60 -0.36 -4.12
N SER A 59 -16.76 -1.63 -3.73
CA SER A 59 -16.70 -2.04 -2.33
C SER A 59 -15.27 -2.01 -1.76
N TRP A 60 -15.16 -2.00 -0.43
CA TRP A 60 -13.96 -2.40 0.28
C TRP A 60 -14.20 -3.74 0.99
N PRO A 61 -13.27 -4.71 0.88
CA PRO A 61 -13.39 -5.98 1.58
C PRO A 61 -13.14 -5.79 3.09
N HIS A 62 -13.82 -6.58 3.92
CA HIS A 62 -13.41 -6.75 5.31
C HIS A 62 -12.05 -7.46 5.39
N GLY A 63 -11.15 -6.99 6.27
CA GLY A 63 -9.88 -7.67 6.54
C GLY A 63 -8.83 -6.83 7.26
N SER A 64 -7.73 -7.48 7.63
CA SER A 64 -6.61 -6.90 8.41
C SER A 64 -6.02 -5.62 7.84
N ALA A 65 -5.91 -5.49 6.50
CA ALA A 65 -5.37 -4.29 5.86
C ALA A 65 -6.25 -3.05 6.08
N LEU A 66 -7.57 -3.20 5.92
CA LEU A 66 -8.53 -2.14 6.23
C LEU A 66 -8.55 -1.86 7.73
N ALA A 67 -8.55 -2.89 8.58
CA ALA A 67 -8.55 -2.74 10.04
C ALA A 67 -7.35 -1.91 10.52
N THR A 68 -6.16 -2.22 10.00
CA THR A 68 -4.91 -1.48 10.27
C THR A 68 -5.02 -0.01 9.87
N LEU A 69 -5.59 0.32 8.71
CA LEU A 69 -5.78 1.70 8.25
C LEU A 69 -6.80 2.48 9.09
N LEU A 70 -7.83 1.81 9.59
CA LEU A 70 -8.83 2.40 10.49
C LEU A 70 -8.32 2.55 11.94
N GLY A 71 -7.17 1.95 12.29
CA GLY A 71 -6.66 1.91 13.65
C GLY A 71 -7.49 1.01 14.59
N LEU A 72 -8.10 -0.04 14.04
CA LEU A 72 -9.00 -0.96 14.74
C LEU A 72 -8.53 -2.42 14.56
N SER A 73 -8.99 -3.33 15.41
CA SER A 73 -8.92 -4.77 15.12
C SER A 73 -10.09 -5.25 14.25
N GLU A 74 -9.90 -6.35 13.52
CA GLU A 74 -10.98 -7.01 12.75
C GLU A 74 -12.15 -7.46 13.65
N ALA A 75 -11.83 -7.84 14.90
CA ALA A 75 -12.82 -8.15 15.93
C ALA A 75 -13.64 -6.92 16.32
N GLU A 76 -13.01 -5.76 16.59
CA GLU A 76 -13.74 -4.52 16.87
C GLU A 76 -14.61 -4.07 15.69
N ILE A 77 -14.13 -4.21 14.46
CA ILE A 77 -14.95 -3.93 13.28
C ILE A 77 -16.17 -4.85 13.27
N SER A 78 -15.98 -6.16 13.46
CA SER A 78 -17.06 -7.14 13.47
C SER A 78 -18.08 -6.90 14.60
N ASP A 79 -17.61 -6.64 15.82
CA ASP A 79 -18.44 -6.41 17.02
C ASP A 79 -19.24 -5.10 16.98
N LYS A 80 -18.85 -4.14 16.13
CA LYS A 80 -19.56 -2.87 15.94
C LYS A 80 -20.44 -2.86 14.69
N ALA A 81 -20.41 -3.90 13.87
CA ALA A 81 -21.29 -4.03 12.71
C ALA A 81 -22.77 -4.08 13.16
N PRO A 82 -23.70 -3.34 12.51
CA PRO A 82 -25.11 -3.52 12.77
C PRO A 82 -25.58 -4.94 12.40
N ALA A 83 -26.54 -5.48 13.15
CA ALA A 83 -27.06 -6.83 12.90
C ALA A 83 -27.58 -7.01 11.46
N HIS A 84 -27.28 -8.17 10.88
CA HIS A 84 -27.65 -8.56 9.50
C HIS A 84 -27.09 -7.66 8.39
N VAL A 85 -25.90 -7.10 8.60
CA VAL A 85 -25.13 -6.38 7.56
C VAL A 85 -24.01 -7.29 7.05
N ALA A 86 -23.81 -7.36 5.73
CA ALA A 86 -22.69 -8.11 5.17
C ALA A 86 -21.34 -7.42 5.47
N PRO A 87 -20.24 -8.17 5.69
CA PRO A 87 -18.95 -7.59 6.07
C PRO A 87 -18.48 -6.46 5.13
N ASP A 88 -18.63 -6.65 3.83
CA ASP A 88 -18.15 -5.68 2.83
C ASP A 88 -19.02 -4.41 2.77
N ILE A 89 -20.32 -4.51 3.06
CA ILE A 89 -21.19 -3.32 3.23
C ILE A 89 -20.68 -2.47 4.40
N TRP A 90 -20.34 -3.13 5.50
CA TRP A 90 -19.85 -2.45 6.69
C TRP A 90 -18.45 -1.86 6.48
N ALA A 91 -17.54 -2.62 5.89
CA ALA A 91 -16.20 -2.18 5.51
C ALA A 91 -16.22 -0.98 4.54
N THR A 92 -17.06 -1.03 3.50
CA THR A 92 -17.23 0.08 2.53
C THR A 92 -17.74 1.36 3.19
N VAL A 93 -18.69 1.27 4.13
CA VAL A 93 -19.13 2.44 4.90
C VAL A 93 -18.01 3.00 5.77
N LEU A 94 -17.23 2.16 6.45
CA LEU A 94 -16.10 2.63 7.26
C LEU A 94 -15.00 3.28 6.41
N ALA A 95 -14.72 2.77 5.21
CA ALA A 95 -13.76 3.36 4.28
C ALA A 95 -14.16 4.78 3.83
N ILE A 96 -15.41 4.99 3.40
CA ILE A 96 -15.93 6.32 3.02
C ILE A 96 -15.87 7.29 4.22
N LEU A 97 -16.25 6.82 5.41
CA LEU A 97 -16.17 7.65 6.62
C LEU A 97 -14.72 8.00 7.00
N TRP A 98 -13.75 7.13 6.71
CA TRP A 98 -12.33 7.39 6.92
C TRP A 98 -11.80 8.42 5.92
N LEU A 99 -12.19 8.37 4.65
CA LEU A 99 -11.79 9.35 3.62
C LEU A 99 -12.18 10.77 4.05
N HIS A 100 -13.44 10.95 4.45
CA HIS A 100 -13.94 12.22 4.97
C HIS A 100 -13.29 12.68 6.29
N LEU A 101 -12.81 11.76 7.12
CA LEU A 101 -12.20 12.09 8.41
C LEU A 101 -10.70 12.44 8.30
N ASN A 102 -9.96 11.72 7.45
CA ASN A 102 -8.49 11.73 7.42
C ASN A 102 -7.89 12.30 6.12
N ALA A 103 -8.67 12.34 5.03
CA ALA A 103 -8.22 12.75 3.71
C ALA A 103 -9.07 13.89 3.11
N ALA A 104 -9.81 14.64 3.93
CA ALA A 104 -10.73 15.70 3.49
C ALA A 104 -10.07 16.76 2.58
N GLU A 105 -8.81 17.09 2.80
CA GLU A 105 -8.04 18.07 2.00
C GLU A 105 -7.56 17.51 0.64
N GLN A 106 -7.69 16.20 0.42
CA GLN A 106 -7.31 15.48 -0.79
C GLN A 106 -8.54 14.97 -1.56
N LYS A 107 -9.71 15.64 -1.44
CA LYS A 107 -10.98 15.15 -1.99
C LYS A 107 -10.92 14.80 -3.48
N ASP A 108 -10.26 15.63 -4.27
CA ASP A 108 -10.11 15.47 -5.72
C ASP A 108 -9.42 14.13 -6.10
N GLU A 109 -8.61 13.56 -5.20
CA GLU A 109 -7.93 12.26 -5.41
C GLU A 109 -8.86 11.05 -5.20
N TRP A 110 -9.97 11.20 -4.44
CA TRP A 110 -10.80 10.07 -4.01
C TRP A 110 -12.31 10.22 -4.23
N GLU A 111 -12.81 11.37 -4.67
CA GLU A 111 -14.26 11.58 -4.86
C GLU A 111 -14.89 10.61 -5.88
N LEU A 112 -14.13 10.18 -6.90
CA LEU A 112 -14.59 9.16 -7.84
C LEU A 112 -14.68 7.76 -7.20
N LEU A 113 -13.78 7.44 -6.26
CA LEU A 113 -13.85 6.20 -5.48
C LEU A 113 -15.04 6.22 -4.53
N GLU A 114 -15.31 7.34 -3.87
CA GLU A 114 -16.51 7.57 -3.05
C GLU A 114 -17.77 7.37 -3.88
N GLY A 115 -17.94 8.09 -5.00
CA GLY A 115 -19.17 8.02 -5.80
C GLY A 115 -19.49 6.59 -6.29
N LYS A 116 -18.46 5.84 -6.70
CA LYS A 116 -18.58 4.42 -7.07
C LYS A 116 -18.98 3.53 -5.88
N ALA A 117 -18.40 3.76 -4.70
CA ALA A 117 -18.71 3.02 -3.49
C ALA A 117 -20.10 3.34 -2.93
N VAL A 118 -20.54 4.60 -3.00
CA VAL A 118 -21.90 5.03 -2.65
C VAL A 118 -22.93 4.40 -3.59
N HIS A 119 -22.68 4.40 -4.90
CA HIS A 119 -23.53 3.71 -5.87
C HIS A 119 -23.65 2.21 -5.56
N TRP A 120 -22.52 1.54 -5.27
CA TRP A 120 -22.52 0.14 -4.86
C TRP A 120 -23.30 -0.09 -3.56
N LEU A 121 -23.17 0.79 -2.56
CA LEU A 121 -23.93 0.72 -1.31
C LEU A 121 -25.45 0.91 -1.53
N GLN A 122 -25.86 1.81 -2.43
CA GLN A 122 -27.28 1.99 -2.76
C GLN A 122 -27.90 0.72 -3.37
N VAL A 123 -27.14 -0.02 -4.19
CA VAL A 123 -27.58 -1.30 -4.77
C VAL A 123 -27.61 -2.43 -3.73
N ASN A 124 -26.63 -2.49 -2.81
CA ASN A 124 -26.39 -3.68 -1.98
C ASN A 124 -26.82 -3.56 -0.51
N ALA A 125 -26.87 -2.36 0.08
CA ALA A 125 -27.09 -2.18 1.53
C ALA A 125 -28.56 -1.97 1.93
N GLY A 126 -29.39 -1.51 0.99
CA GLY A 126 -30.82 -1.25 1.22
C GLY A 126 -31.11 -0.44 2.50
N VAL A 127 -32.17 -0.82 3.23
CA VAL A 127 -32.64 -0.11 4.44
C VAL A 127 -31.64 -0.10 5.61
N GLN A 128 -30.56 -0.89 5.54
CA GLN A 128 -29.56 -0.97 6.60
C GLN A 128 -28.51 0.15 6.50
N LEU A 129 -28.33 0.76 5.33
CA LEU A 129 -27.27 1.76 5.08
C LEU A 129 -27.30 2.92 6.10
N ALA A 130 -28.48 3.46 6.41
CA ALA A 130 -28.62 4.54 7.39
C ALA A 130 -28.20 4.12 8.83
N LYS A 131 -28.33 2.84 9.18
CA LYS A 131 -27.86 2.29 10.45
C LYS A 131 -26.34 2.11 10.44
N CYS A 132 -25.78 1.63 9.33
CA CYS A 132 -24.34 1.54 9.10
C CYS A 132 -23.68 2.91 9.23
N VAL A 133 -24.13 3.93 8.50
CA VAL A 133 -23.55 5.29 8.55
C VAL A 133 -23.60 5.85 9.97
N LYS A 134 -24.70 5.64 10.71
CA LYS A 134 -24.80 6.05 12.13
C LYS A 134 -23.81 5.31 13.03
N ALA A 135 -23.69 3.99 12.89
CA ALA A 135 -22.78 3.17 13.68
C ALA A 135 -21.31 3.51 13.37
N GLY A 136 -20.95 3.65 12.09
CA GLY A 136 -19.59 3.94 11.64
C GLY A 136 -19.09 5.30 12.14
N ASN A 137 -19.94 6.33 12.11
CA ASN A 137 -19.61 7.63 12.71
C ASN A 137 -19.34 7.52 14.22
N ALA A 138 -20.04 6.63 14.94
CA ALA A 138 -19.77 6.39 16.36
C ALA A 138 -18.46 5.61 16.60
N VAL A 139 -18.11 4.66 15.72
CA VAL A 139 -16.85 3.91 15.78
C VAL A 139 -15.65 4.82 15.51
N LEU A 140 -15.66 5.54 14.40
CA LEU A 140 -14.56 6.41 13.96
C LEU A 140 -14.60 7.81 14.62
N ARG A 141 -15.58 8.07 15.47
CA ARG A 141 -15.84 9.36 16.15
C ARG A 141 -16.00 10.54 15.18
N SER A 142 -16.40 10.27 13.94
CA SER A 142 -16.60 11.25 12.87
C SER A 142 -18.03 11.83 12.88
N ARG A 143 -18.27 12.82 12.01
CA ARG A 143 -19.57 13.51 11.84
C ARG A 143 -19.94 13.69 10.37
N VAL A 144 -19.65 12.70 9.55
CA VAL A 144 -19.93 12.70 8.11
C VAL A 144 -21.45 12.71 7.89
N SER A 145 -21.92 13.60 7.02
CA SER A 145 -23.34 13.73 6.70
C SER A 145 -23.88 12.46 6.03
N ARG A 146 -25.12 12.08 6.34
CA ARG A 146 -25.82 10.99 5.65
C ARG A 146 -26.06 11.29 4.17
N GLN A 147 -26.09 12.57 3.78
CA GLN A 147 -26.25 13.01 2.39
C GLN A 147 -25.09 12.55 1.48
N VAL A 148 -23.90 12.31 2.03
CA VAL A 148 -22.76 11.68 1.30
C VAL A 148 -23.16 10.32 0.74
N PHE A 149 -23.99 9.59 1.49
CA PHE A 149 -24.50 8.28 1.14
C PHE A 149 -25.87 8.34 0.45
N GLU A 150 -26.31 9.52 0.00
CA GLU A 150 -27.63 9.75 -0.63
C GLU A 150 -28.83 9.38 0.27
N LEU A 151 -28.74 9.71 1.58
CA LEU A 151 -29.71 9.41 2.65
C LEU A 151 -30.21 10.64 3.44
#